data_AF-C9R836-F1
#
_entry.id   AF-C9R836-F1
#
_cell.length_a   1.000
_cell.length_b   1.000
_cell.length_c   1.000
_cell.angle_alpha   90.00
_cell.angle_beta   90.00
_cell.angle_gamma   90.00
#
_symmetry.space_group_name_H-M   'P 1'
#
loop_
_entity.id
_entity.type
_entity.pdbx_description
1 polymer ?
#
loop_
_entity_poly.entity_id
_entity_poly.type
_entity_poly.pdbx_seq_one_letter_code
_entity_poly.pdbx_strand_id
1 'polypeptide(L)'
;MGGVGAEAKGVKLKVFARVLRRPEKVRAVANSLRALFDREREDLRPSEFDTSDLTPGGRVANVVLLMIWPPKGEDPVEFGRKAVRLLEERHGVRLVWAGGVRKSGRIWLLIKLRAFRLPDYRPCRFYLTREDIYAVYRLSMGRG
;
A
#
# COMPACT_ATOMS: atom_id res chain seq x y z
N MET A 1 -13.14 -15.78 -7.52
CA MET A 1 -12.07 -14.81 -7.83
C MET A 1 -10.88 -15.11 -6.92
N GLY A 2 -9.91 -15.85 -7.43
CA GLY A 2 -8.78 -16.38 -6.66
C GLY A 2 -7.79 -15.29 -6.27
N GLY A 3 -7.39 -15.29 -5.00
CA GLY A 3 -6.20 -14.58 -4.57
C GLY A 3 -4.97 -15.31 -5.12
N VAL A 4 -4.04 -14.58 -5.72
CA VAL A 4 -2.75 -15.14 -6.13
C VAL A 4 -1.89 -15.22 -4.87
N GLY A 5 -2.06 -16.32 -4.13
CA GLY A 5 -1.16 -16.73 -3.06
C GLY A 5 -0.49 -18.03 -3.49
N ALA A 6 0.82 -18.00 -3.75
CA ALA A 6 1.59 -19.23 -3.86
C ALA A 6 1.75 -19.80 -2.45
N GLU A 7 0.94 -20.81 -2.10
CA GLU A 7 1.12 -21.57 -0.87
C GLU A 7 2.25 -22.60 -1.04
N ALA A 8 3.45 -22.21 -0.64
CA ALA A 8 4.46 -23.16 -0.20
C ALA A 8 4.26 -23.37 1.32
N LYS A 9 3.93 -24.60 1.72
CA LYS A 9 3.69 -25.00 3.12
C LYS A 9 4.82 -24.48 4.03
N GLY A 10 4.47 -23.67 5.03
CA GLY A 10 5.36 -23.27 6.14
C GLY A 10 5.90 -21.83 6.13
N VAL A 11 5.81 -21.09 5.03
CA VAL A 11 6.26 -19.68 4.98
C VAL A 11 5.06 -18.75 5.11
N LYS A 12 4.87 -18.14 6.28
CA LYS A 12 3.96 -16.97 6.38
C LYS A 12 4.54 -15.86 5.51
N LEU A 13 3.94 -15.63 4.34
CA LEU A 13 4.33 -14.53 3.46
C LEU A 13 4.37 -13.23 4.28
N LYS A 14 5.47 -12.48 4.22
CA LYS A 14 5.58 -11.21 4.96
C LYS A 14 4.78 -10.09 4.33
N VAL A 15 4.40 -10.23 3.05
CA VAL A 15 3.72 -9.22 2.24
C VAL A 15 2.48 -9.81 1.58
N PHE A 16 1.35 -9.11 1.66
CA PHE A 16 0.08 -9.50 1.03
C PHE A 16 -0.58 -8.29 0.37
N ALA A 17 -1.19 -8.46 -0.79
CA ALA A 17 -1.95 -7.42 -1.46
C ALA A 17 -3.43 -7.78 -1.59
N ARG A 18 -4.31 -6.81 -1.39
CA ARG A 18 -5.75 -6.95 -1.62
C ARG A 18 -6.30 -5.74 -2.35
N VAL A 19 -7.05 -5.97 -3.43
CA VAL A 19 -7.75 -4.90 -4.14
C VAL A 19 -9.02 -4.50 -3.39
N LEU A 20 -9.16 -3.21 -3.12
CA LEU A 20 -10.35 -2.56 -2.59
C LEU A 20 -11.04 -1.80 -3.73
N ARG A 21 -12.24 -2.26 -4.10
CA ARG A 21 -13.03 -1.68 -5.20
C ARG A 21 -14.06 -0.66 -4.74
N ARG A 22 -14.41 -0.69 -3.45
CA ARG A 22 -15.56 0.01 -2.88
C ARG A 22 -15.08 1.14 -1.96
N PRO A 23 -15.43 2.41 -2.21
CA PRO A 23 -14.98 3.53 -1.38
C PRO A 23 -15.30 3.34 0.10
N GLU A 24 -16.45 2.76 0.43
CA GLU A 24 -16.87 2.46 1.79
C GLU A 24 -15.90 1.49 2.49
N LYS A 25 -15.36 0.51 1.76
CA LYS A 25 -14.34 -0.42 2.30
C LYS A 25 -13.00 0.26 2.49
N VAL A 26 -12.62 1.19 1.60
CA VAL A 26 -11.39 1.97 1.76
C VAL A 26 -11.46 2.82 3.02
N ARG A 27 -12.57 3.55 3.22
CA ARG A 27 -12.80 4.34 4.44
C ARG A 27 -12.84 3.47 5.68
N ALA A 28 -13.52 2.33 5.65
CA ALA A 28 -13.56 1.40 6.78
C ALA A 28 -12.16 0.90 7.17
N VAL A 29 -11.29 0.62 6.18
CA VAL A 29 -9.90 0.22 6.44
C VAL A 29 -9.10 1.40 7.01
N ALA A 30 -9.19 2.59 6.41
CA ALA A 30 -8.52 3.79 6.91
C ALA A 30 -8.93 4.08 8.37
N ASN A 31 -10.23 4.07 8.67
CA ASN A 31 -10.79 4.31 10.01
C ASN A 31 -10.44 3.21 11.02
N SER A 32 -10.03 2.02 10.56
CA SER A 32 -9.54 0.96 11.45
C SER A 32 -8.11 1.19 11.95
N LEU A 33 -7.43 2.20 11.43
CA LEU A 33 -6.09 2.63 11.82
C LEU A 33 -6.21 3.87 12.71
N ARG A 34 -5.43 3.91 13.80
CA ARG A 34 -5.50 5.00 14.79
C ARG A 34 -4.99 6.32 14.22
N ALA A 35 -3.86 6.26 13.51
CA ALA A 35 -3.23 7.35 12.81
C ALA A 35 -2.70 6.80 11.50
N LEU A 36 -2.68 7.66 10.49
CA LEU A 36 -2.08 7.38 9.20
C LEU A 36 -0.77 8.16 9.06
N PHE A 37 0.12 7.61 8.26
CA PHE A 37 1.31 8.30 7.80
C PHE A 37 1.32 8.35 6.27
N ASP A 38 2.01 9.32 5.71
CA ASP A 38 2.30 9.39 4.29
C ASP A 38 3.79 9.74 4.10
N ARG A 39 4.12 10.41 3.01
CA ARG A 39 5.48 10.84 2.72
C ARG A 39 6.02 11.87 3.72
N GLU A 40 5.16 12.72 4.25
CA GLU A 40 5.55 13.94 4.98
C GLU A 40 5.06 13.92 6.42
N ARG A 41 3.95 13.23 6.70
CA ARG A 41 3.27 13.25 7.99
C ARG A 41 3.13 11.85 8.58
N GLU A 42 2.95 11.79 9.90
CA GLU A 42 2.73 10.55 10.67
C GLU A 42 1.46 10.58 11.54
N ASP A 43 0.77 11.72 11.52
CA ASP A 43 -0.35 12.07 12.38
C ASP A 43 -1.65 12.31 11.59
N LEU A 44 -1.70 11.86 10.34
CA LEU A 44 -2.87 12.04 9.48
C LEU A 44 -4.06 11.33 10.09
N ARG A 45 -5.17 12.05 10.27
CA ARG A 45 -6.42 11.41 10.67
C ARG A 45 -6.93 10.57 9.50
N PRO A 46 -7.60 9.43 9.74
CA PRO A 46 -8.24 8.65 8.70
C PRO A 46 -9.15 9.46 7.77
N SER A 47 -9.81 10.49 8.29
CA SER A 47 -10.67 11.39 7.51
C SER A 47 -9.92 12.30 6.53
N GLU A 48 -8.61 12.50 6.73
CA GLU A 48 -7.75 13.28 5.84
C GLU A 48 -7.28 12.46 4.63
N PHE A 49 -7.46 11.13 4.65
CA PHE A 49 -7.24 10.31 3.46
C PHE A 49 -8.36 10.55 2.45
N ASP A 50 -8.10 11.42 1.48
CA ASP A 50 -9.07 11.78 0.46
C ASP A 50 -9.58 10.55 -0.29
N THR A 51 -10.91 10.43 -0.39
CA THR A 51 -11.58 9.35 -1.14
C THR A 51 -12.58 9.88 -2.17
N SER A 52 -12.54 11.19 -2.45
CA SER A 52 -13.45 11.86 -3.38
C SER A 52 -13.29 11.40 -4.82
N ASP A 53 -12.07 10.99 -5.20
CA ASP A 53 -11.73 10.52 -6.55
C ASP A 53 -11.99 9.02 -6.79
N LEU A 54 -12.51 8.30 -5.79
CA LEU A 54 -12.77 6.87 -5.91
C LEU A 54 -14.07 6.60 -6.67
N THR A 55 -14.00 5.70 -7.66
CA THR A 55 -15.16 5.32 -8.47
C THR A 55 -16.19 4.54 -7.65
N PRO A 56 -17.48 4.93 -7.63
CA PRO A 56 -18.51 4.21 -6.91
C PRO A 56 -18.89 2.87 -7.59
N GLY A 57 -19.66 2.02 -6.89
CA GLY A 57 -20.28 0.84 -7.50
C GLY A 57 -19.40 -0.41 -7.66
N GLY A 58 -18.13 -0.37 -7.24
CA GLY A 58 -17.30 -1.57 -7.02
C GLY A 58 -16.91 -2.37 -8.28
N ARG A 59 -17.22 -1.88 -9.48
CA ARG A 59 -16.82 -2.50 -10.75
C ARG A 59 -15.33 -2.28 -11.05
N VAL A 60 -14.80 -1.13 -10.66
CA VAL A 60 -13.43 -0.71 -10.91
C VAL A 60 -12.60 -0.84 -9.63
N ALA A 61 -11.34 -1.23 -9.77
CA ALA A 61 -10.38 -1.21 -8.67
C ALA A 61 -10.00 0.24 -8.33
N ASN A 62 -10.02 0.57 -7.04
CA ASN A 62 -9.79 1.94 -6.56
C ASN A 62 -8.47 2.04 -5.80
N VAL A 63 -8.26 1.13 -4.86
CA VAL A 63 -7.11 1.12 -3.95
C VAL A 63 -6.56 -0.30 -3.84
N VAL A 64 -5.25 -0.44 -3.72
CA VAL A 64 -4.61 -1.67 -3.25
C VAL A 64 -4.23 -1.49 -1.79
N LEU A 65 -4.69 -2.41 -0.96
CA LEU A 65 -4.22 -2.58 0.41
C LEU A 65 -3.03 -3.54 0.40
N LEU A 66 -1.84 -3.02 0.66
CA LEU A 66 -0.62 -3.79 0.84
C LEU A 66 -0.35 -3.95 2.35
N MET A 67 -0.28 -5.18 2.82
CA MET A 67 -0.05 -5.53 4.22
C MET A 67 1.35 -6.10 4.36
N ILE A 68 2.20 -5.48 5.17
CA ILE A 68 3.62 -5.80 5.27
C ILE A 68 4.03 -6.02 6.72
N TRP A 69 4.81 -7.07 6.96
CA TRP A 69 5.58 -7.25 8.18
C TRP A 69 6.96 -6.62 8.01
N PRO A 70 7.27 -5.51 8.69
CA PRO A 70 8.62 -4.93 8.61
C PRO A 70 9.66 -5.88 9.23
N PRO A 71 10.95 -5.75 8.85
CA PRO A 71 12.05 -6.39 9.55
C PRO A 71 12.03 -6.09 11.06
N LYS A 72 12.53 -7.03 11.86
CA LYS A 72 12.60 -6.85 13.31
C LYS A 72 13.55 -5.69 13.64
N GLY A 73 13.10 -4.76 14.47
CA GLY A 73 13.90 -3.61 14.92
C GLY A 73 13.92 -2.43 13.94
N GLU A 74 13.28 -2.54 12.78
CA GLU A 74 13.11 -1.40 11.88
C GLU A 74 11.86 -0.61 12.24
N ASP A 75 11.93 0.71 12.14
CA ASP A 75 10.77 1.57 12.33
C ASP A 75 9.72 1.28 11.23
N PRO A 76 8.48 0.90 11.60
CA PRO A 76 7.46 0.53 10.63
C PRO A 76 7.04 1.67 9.69
N VAL A 77 7.10 2.92 10.13
CA VAL A 77 6.72 4.07 9.30
C VAL A 77 7.77 4.30 8.23
N GLU A 78 9.04 4.35 8.62
CA GLU A 78 10.18 4.46 7.72
C GLU A 78 10.23 3.30 6.73
N PHE A 79 10.00 2.06 7.19
CA PHE A 79 9.91 0.91 6.29
C PHE A 79 8.75 1.06 5.30
N GLY A 80 7.59 1.54 5.77
CA GLY A 80 6.43 1.82 4.91
C GLY A 80 6.76 2.83 3.81
N ARG A 81 7.44 3.92 4.15
CA ARG A 81 7.91 4.94 3.20
C ARG A 81 8.90 4.36 2.19
N LYS A 82 9.89 3.57 2.65
CA LYS A 82 10.84 2.86 1.78
C LYS A 82 10.15 1.92 0.81
N ALA A 83 9.17 1.15 1.28
CA ALA A 83 8.41 0.23 0.45
C ALA A 83 7.63 0.96 -0.65
N VAL A 84 7.02 2.11 -0.35
CA VAL A 84 6.34 2.91 -1.38
C VAL A 84 7.33 3.55 -2.33
N ARG A 85 8.44 4.11 -1.85
CA ARG A 85 9.49 4.69 -2.68
C ARG A 85 10.05 3.67 -3.69
N LEU A 86 10.26 2.43 -3.26
CA LEU A 86 10.66 1.34 -4.15
C LEU A 86 9.64 1.12 -5.28
N LEU A 87 8.34 1.17 -4.99
CA LEU A 87 7.30 1.04 -6.00
C LEU A 87 7.26 2.24 -6.95
N GLU A 88 7.44 3.45 -6.42
CA GLU A 88 7.52 4.68 -7.22
C GLU A 88 8.67 4.63 -8.23
N GLU A 89 9.86 4.27 -7.77
CA GLU A 89 11.08 4.18 -8.59
C GLU A 89 10.95 3.11 -9.68
N ARG A 90 10.43 1.92 -9.32
CA ARG A 90 10.25 0.81 -10.27
C ARG A 90 9.28 1.12 -11.41
N HIS A 91 8.32 2.00 -11.17
CA HIS A 91 7.27 2.33 -12.14
C HIS A 91 7.46 3.71 -12.78
N GLY A 92 8.41 4.51 -12.31
CA GLY A 92 8.59 5.89 -12.75
C GLY A 92 7.37 6.76 -12.45
N VAL A 93 6.74 6.56 -11.29
CA VAL A 93 5.52 7.28 -10.90
C VAL A 93 5.60 7.84 -9.48
N ARG A 94 4.78 8.84 -9.21
CA ARG A 94 4.41 9.34 -7.90
C ARG A 94 3.07 8.75 -7.51
N LEU A 95 3.02 7.98 -6.43
CA LEU A 95 1.84 7.33 -5.90
C LEU A 95 1.09 8.24 -4.92
N VAL A 96 -0.25 8.12 -4.91
CA VAL A 96 -1.10 8.68 -3.85
C VAL A 96 -1.43 7.57 -2.87
N TRP A 97 -0.99 7.70 -1.63
CA TRP A 97 -1.06 6.63 -0.65
C TRP A 97 -1.16 7.17 0.77
N ALA A 98 -1.62 6.32 1.67
CA ALA A 98 -1.47 6.48 3.11
C ALA A 98 -1.17 5.12 3.75
N GLY A 99 -0.35 5.11 4.79
CA GLY A 99 -0.01 3.95 5.58
C GLY A 99 -0.57 4.04 6.99
N GLY A 100 -0.69 2.92 7.69
CA GLY A 100 -0.91 2.91 9.12
C GLY A 100 -0.37 1.65 9.77
N VAL A 101 0.04 1.76 11.03
CA VAL A 101 0.62 0.66 11.79
C VAL A 101 -0.45 0.03 12.68
N ARG A 102 -0.67 -1.27 12.53
CA ARG A 102 -1.59 -2.04 13.39
C ARG A 102 -0.92 -2.35 14.73
N LYS A 103 -1.72 -2.63 15.77
CA LYS A 103 -1.23 -3.07 17.09
C LYS A 103 -0.26 -4.26 17.03
N SER A 104 -0.38 -5.10 16.01
CA SER A 104 0.53 -6.23 15.80
C SER A 104 1.91 -5.83 15.26
N GLY A 105 2.17 -4.55 14.95
CA GLY A 105 3.37 -4.08 14.26
C GLY A 105 3.33 -4.23 12.74
N ARG A 106 2.21 -4.73 12.17
CA ARG A 106 2.03 -4.86 10.72
C ARG A 106 1.68 -3.51 10.11
N ILE A 107 2.30 -3.19 8.98
CA ILE A 107 2.03 -1.99 8.19
C ILE A 107 0.91 -2.30 7.19
N TRP A 108 -0.08 -1.40 7.11
CA TRP A 108 -1.14 -1.43 6.09
C TRP A 108 -1.01 -0.18 5.23
N LEU A 109 -0.64 -0.36 3.96
CA LEU A 109 -0.54 0.72 2.97
C LEU A 109 -1.76 0.70 2.05
N LEU A 110 -2.51 1.79 2.03
CA LEU A 110 -3.58 2.08 1.09
C LEU A 110 -3.02 2.88 -0.07
N ILE A 111 -2.80 2.23 -1.22
CA ILE A 111 -2.24 2.84 -2.43
C ILE A 111 -3.37 3.04 -3.44
N LYS A 112 -3.71 4.28 -3.79
CA LYS A 112 -4.67 4.54 -4.87
C LYS A 112 -4.10 4.04 -6.20
N LEU A 113 -4.98 3.54 -7.07
CA LEU A 113 -4.57 3.18 -8.43
C LEU A 113 -4.30 4.40 -9.31
N ARG A 114 -4.73 5.60 -8.88
CA ARG A 114 -4.32 6.85 -9.51
C ARG A 114 -2.90 7.19 -9.07
N ALA A 115 -2.06 7.50 -10.04
CA ALA A 115 -0.68 7.92 -9.86
C ALA A 115 -0.35 9.05 -10.85
N PHE A 116 0.86 9.59 -10.77
CA PHE A 116 1.35 10.62 -11.67
C PHE A 116 2.71 10.19 -12.23
N ARG A 117 2.88 10.16 -13.55
CA ARG A 117 4.18 9.82 -14.16
C ARG A 117 5.23 10.87 -13.84
N LEU A 118 6.47 10.46 -13.67
CA LEU A 118 7.61 11.36 -13.53
C LEU A 118 8.35 11.52 -14.86
N PRO A 119 8.94 12.70 -15.15
CA PRO A 119 8.98 13.90 -14.30
C PRO A 119 7.81 14.88 -14.50
N ASP A 120 6.93 14.65 -15.47
CA ASP A 120 5.96 15.63 -15.95
C ASP A 120 4.60 15.63 -15.21
N TYR A 121 4.45 14.77 -14.20
CA TYR A 121 3.27 14.62 -13.36
C TYR A 121 1.97 14.37 -14.12
N ARG A 122 2.04 13.78 -15.32
CA ARG A 122 0.82 13.41 -16.05
C ARG A 122 0.05 12.33 -15.29
N PRO A 123 -1.28 12.48 -15.06
CA PRO A 123 -2.07 11.45 -14.41
C PRO A 123 -2.00 10.12 -15.16
N CYS A 124 -1.81 9.02 -14.43
CA CYS A 124 -1.81 7.68 -14.98
C CYS A 124 -2.45 6.68 -14.01
N ARG A 125 -2.60 5.43 -14.46
CA ARG A 125 -2.98 4.32 -13.58
C ARG A 125 -1.77 3.49 -13.20
N PHE A 126 -1.64 3.23 -11.91
CA PHE A 126 -0.73 2.26 -11.33
C PHE A 126 -1.43 0.91 -11.21
N TYR A 127 -0.70 -0.17 -11.48
CA TYR A 127 -1.16 -1.53 -11.28
C TYR A 127 -0.08 -2.29 -10.53
N LEU A 128 -0.40 -2.75 -9.32
CA LEU A 128 0.53 -3.55 -8.53
C LEU A 128 0.69 -4.93 -9.16
N THR A 129 1.92 -5.27 -9.54
CA THR A 129 2.25 -6.57 -10.16
C THR A 129 2.72 -7.59 -9.11
N ARG A 130 2.91 -8.85 -9.53
CA ARG A 130 3.44 -9.90 -8.64
C ARG A 130 4.91 -9.62 -8.31
N GLU A 131 5.66 -9.10 -9.28
CA GLU A 131 7.07 -8.74 -9.19
C GLU A 131 7.28 -7.61 -8.17
N ASP A 132 6.34 -6.67 -8.08
CA ASP A 132 6.35 -5.61 -7.07
C ASP A 132 6.13 -6.14 -5.65
N ILE A 133 5.18 -7.08 -5.49
CA ILE A 133 4.96 -7.75 -4.21
C ILE A 133 6.23 -8.50 -3.79
N TYR A 134 6.91 -9.18 -4.73
CA TYR A 134 8.19 -9.83 -4.46
C TYR A 134 9.31 -8.83 -4.15
N ALA A 135 9.36 -7.68 -4.81
CA ALA A 135 10.35 -6.65 -4.52
C ALA A 135 10.20 -6.11 -3.08
N VAL A 136 8.97 -5.79 -2.66
CA VAL A 136 8.67 -5.36 -1.27
C VAL A 136 8.94 -6.50 -0.29
N TYR A 137 8.67 -7.75 -0.67
CA TYR A 137 9.00 -8.91 0.15
C TYR A 137 10.52 -9.04 0.37
N ARG A 138 11.33 -8.91 -0.68
CA ARG A 138 12.80 -8.92 -0.56
C ARG A 138 13.31 -7.78 0.32
N LEU A 139 12.73 -6.58 0.20
CA LEU A 139 13.02 -5.46 1.08
C LEU A 139 12.74 -5.84 2.55
N SER A 140 11.60 -6.49 2.84
CA SER A 140 11.25 -6.95 4.20
C SER A 140 12.13 -8.10 4.76
N MET A 141 13.01 -8.65 3.93
CA MET A 141 13.99 -9.65 4.29
C MET A 141 15.40 -9.07 4.43
N GLY A 142 15.59 -7.76 4.23
CA GLY A 142 16.90 -7.12 4.21
C GLY A 142 17.74 -7.50 2.99
N ARG A 143 17.10 -7.88 1.88
CA ARG A 143 17.73 -8.32 0.62
C ARG A 143 17.37 -7.40 -0.55
N GLY A 144 17.20 -6.11 -0.28
CA GLY A 144 16.74 -5.09 -1.23
C GLY A 144 17.80 -4.05 -1.49
#